data_AF-A0A409VG94-F1
#
_entry.id   AF-A0A409VG94-F1
#
_cell.length_a   1.000
_cell.length_b   1.000
_cell.length_c   1.000
_cell.angle_alpha   90.00
_cell.angle_beta   90.00
_cell.angle_gamma   90.00
#
_symmetry.space_group_name_H-M   'P 1'
#
loop_
_entity.id
_entity.type
_entity.pdbx_description
1 polymer ?
#
loop_
_entity_poly.entity_id
_entity_poly.type
_entity_poly.pdbx_seq_one_letter_code
_entity_poly.pdbx_strand_id
1 'polypeptide(L)'
;MSQLRRTVPQGFHDRRLHPMVIEGYGKSIDQVTDFVLLLKALRDAIAAHQEMILKQCIRIGGITIRNIAYAKDPSNLGEGEGYGNLIDLEQISCHNLDDPTGTHAFHSIGILESVQKNKPYVPRYIDDLQGFFWVFVWILESYDVHPNRRVSKRDKQSFMHELFQAGPAIAATTKRGFLLKCISDDLEPWDPIIVNLVRQLGTFFFNRLMKPKKPRPTTTKMLEDEAKNTAPADYAEFLGHFDAAIKQLEKKPPISVVSANDSEALEELQPLHKESSKAKSKSKRKLSQRNTRLQASTSLASPSSIPHWQAAASELSESSQPRKKARMEQDQAA
;
A
#
# COMPACT_ATOMS: atom_id res chain seq x y z
N MET A 1 0.83 -54.57 -5.80
CA MET A 1 0.68 -53.16 -6.22
C MET A 1 1.99 -52.39 -6.00
N SER A 2 2.99 -52.55 -6.88
CA SER A 2 4.37 -52.05 -6.64
C SER A 2 5.13 -51.63 -7.91
N GLN A 3 4.49 -50.95 -8.88
CA GLN A 3 5.19 -50.54 -10.11
C GLN A 3 4.72 -49.19 -10.66
N LEU A 4 4.91 -48.12 -9.87
CA LEU A 4 4.86 -46.74 -10.36
C LEU A 4 6.05 -45.94 -9.81
N ARG A 5 7.27 -46.50 -9.90
CA ARG A 5 8.49 -45.68 -9.82
C ARG A 5 8.63 -44.96 -11.16
N ARG A 6 8.04 -43.76 -11.25
CA ARG A 6 8.34 -42.81 -12.31
C ARG A 6 9.86 -42.57 -12.30
N THR A 7 10.49 -42.81 -13.44
CA THR A 7 11.90 -42.46 -13.67
C THR A 7 12.03 -40.95 -13.53
N VAL A 8 12.78 -40.50 -12.52
CA VAL A 8 13.13 -39.09 -12.35
C VAL A 8 13.95 -38.68 -13.59
N PRO A 9 13.57 -37.63 -14.34
CA PRO A 9 14.31 -37.21 -15.53
C PRO A 9 15.78 -36.93 -15.20
N GLN A 10 16.67 -37.32 -16.11
CA GLN A 10 18.11 -37.03 -15.99
C GLN A 10 18.30 -35.50 -15.91
N GLY A 11 18.91 -35.02 -14.82
CA GLY A 11 19.10 -33.59 -14.55
C GLY A 11 18.03 -32.96 -13.65
N PHE A 12 17.04 -33.72 -13.16
CA PHE A 12 16.12 -33.20 -12.14
C PHE A 12 16.78 -33.24 -10.76
N HIS A 13 17.09 -32.07 -10.22
CA HIS A 13 17.62 -31.93 -8.87
C HIS A 13 16.53 -32.11 -7.81
N ASP A 14 16.91 -32.65 -6.65
CA ASP A 14 16.02 -32.75 -5.50
C ASP A 14 15.52 -31.36 -5.09
N ARG A 15 14.20 -31.21 -5.01
CA ARG A 15 13.58 -29.98 -4.49
C ARG A 15 13.57 -30.04 -2.98
N ARG A 16 14.13 -29.02 -2.32
CA ARG A 16 14.04 -28.85 -0.86
C ARG A 16 12.90 -27.91 -0.53
N LEU A 17 11.92 -28.41 0.21
CA LEU A 17 10.85 -27.61 0.79
C LEU A 17 11.31 -27.07 2.15
N HIS A 18 11.20 -25.76 2.34
CA HIS A 18 11.47 -25.10 3.62
C HIS A 18 10.16 -24.55 4.18
N PRO A 19 9.41 -25.32 4.98
CA PRO A 19 8.18 -24.83 5.57
C PRO A 19 8.48 -23.80 6.66
N MET A 20 7.79 -22.67 6.62
CA MET A 20 7.76 -21.71 7.71
C MET A 20 6.41 -21.84 8.41
N VAL A 21 6.42 -22.08 9.73
CA VAL A 21 5.20 -22.09 10.55
C VAL A 21 5.11 -20.73 11.22
N ILE A 22 4.09 -19.98 10.84
CA ILE A 22 3.76 -18.66 11.41
C ILE A 22 2.46 -18.76 12.19
N GLU A 23 2.30 -17.87 13.16
CA GLU A 23 1.04 -17.71 13.87
C GLU A 23 -0.08 -17.29 12.90
N GLY A 24 -1.29 -17.76 13.17
CA GLY A 24 -2.44 -17.48 12.33
C GLY A 24 -2.97 -16.07 12.58
N TYR A 25 -2.63 -15.13 11.69
CA TYR A 25 -3.22 -13.79 11.68
C TYR A 25 -4.66 -13.80 11.16
N GLY A 26 -5.36 -12.68 11.31
CA GLY A 26 -6.67 -12.48 10.71
C GLY A 26 -6.59 -12.28 9.19
N LYS A 27 -7.60 -11.63 8.64
CA LYS A 27 -7.65 -11.35 7.20
C LYS A 27 -6.77 -10.15 6.84
N SER A 28 -6.51 -10.00 5.54
CA SER A 28 -5.82 -8.84 4.99
C SER A 28 -6.59 -7.54 5.24
N ILE A 29 -5.86 -6.43 5.35
CA ILE A 29 -6.42 -5.14 5.78
C ILE A 29 -7.48 -4.58 4.81
N ASP A 30 -7.47 -5.01 3.54
CA ASP A 30 -8.48 -4.64 2.54
C ASP A 30 -9.84 -5.35 2.73
N GLN A 31 -9.92 -6.28 3.67
CA GLN A 31 -11.15 -7.00 4.03
C GLN A 31 -11.80 -6.47 5.31
N VAL A 32 -11.25 -5.41 5.91
CA VAL A 32 -11.81 -4.83 7.13
C VAL A 32 -13.12 -4.08 6.82
N THR A 33 -14.14 -4.31 7.65
CA THR A 33 -15.49 -3.73 7.49
C THR A 33 -15.82 -2.67 8.55
N ASP A 34 -14.90 -2.45 9.50
CA ASP A 34 -14.99 -1.41 10.52
C ASP A 34 -13.83 -0.44 10.36
N PHE A 35 -14.14 0.84 10.18
CA PHE A 35 -13.15 1.90 10.02
C PHE A 35 -12.32 2.13 11.28
N VAL A 36 -12.88 1.94 12.48
CA VAL A 36 -12.09 2.08 13.71
C VAL A 36 -11.05 0.97 13.77
N LEU A 37 -11.46 -0.27 13.47
CA LEU A 37 -10.54 -1.40 13.35
C LEU A 37 -9.48 -1.19 12.24
N LEU A 38 -9.86 -0.67 11.07
CA LEU A 38 -8.91 -0.33 9.99
C LEU A 38 -7.80 0.59 10.50
N LEU A 39 -8.18 1.67 11.18
CA LEU A 39 -7.23 2.66 11.67
C LEU A 39 -6.36 2.11 12.80
N LYS A 40 -6.94 1.33 13.73
CA LYS A 40 -6.17 0.65 14.78
C LYS A 40 -5.17 -0.33 14.18
N ALA A 41 -5.58 -1.13 13.21
CA ALA A 41 -4.71 -2.10 12.56
C ALA A 41 -3.57 -1.43 11.77
N LEU A 42 -3.85 -0.36 11.01
CA LEU A 42 -2.80 0.42 10.33
C LEU A 42 -1.84 1.04 11.35
N ARG A 43 -2.36 1.67 12.40
CA ARG A 43 -1.57 2.27 13.48
C ARG A 43 -0.62 1.25 14.11
N ASP A 44 -1.10 0.06 14.45
CA ASP A 44 -0.28 -0.98 15.08
C ASP A 44 0.74 -1.58 14.11
N ALA A 45 0.39 -1.75 12.83
CA ALA A 45 1.34 -2.15 11.81
C ALA A 45 2.47 -1.12 11.63
N ILE A 46 2.14 0.17 11.66
CA ILE A 46 3.15 1.25 11.60
C ILE A 46 4.03 1.25 12.86
N ALA A 47 3.45 1.01 14.04
CA ALA A 47 4.23 0.89 15.28
C ALA A 47 5.18 -0.32 15.24
N ALA A 48 4.73 -1.46 14.72
CA ALA A 48 5.59 -2.63 14.49
C ALA A 48 6.73 -2.31 13.51
N HIS A 49 6.44 -1.59 12.42
CA HIS A 49 7.46 -1.12 11.48
C HIS A 49 8.47 -0.16 12.13
N GLN A 50 8.01 0.75 12.99
CA GLN A 50 8.87 1.62 13.77
C GLN A 50 9.84 0.81 14.63
N GLU A 51 9.35 -0.20 15.34
CA GLU A 51 10.21 -1.04 16.17
C GLU A 51 11.26 -1.78 15.34
N MET A 52 10.89 -2.31 14.17
CA MET A 52 11.84 -2.97 13.26
C MET A 52 12.94 -2.02 12.78
N ILE A 53 12.58 -0.79 12.41
CA ILE A 53 13.53 0.22 11.96
C ILE A 53 14.47 0.62 13.11
N LEU A 54 13.94 0.87 14.31
CA LEU A 54 14.72 1.36 15.44
C LEU A 54 15.60 0.28 16.08
N LYS A 55 15.12 -0.97 16.17
CA LYS A 55 15.84 -2.07 16.83
C LYS A 55 16.79 -2.81 15.90
N GLN A 56 16.38 -3.03 14.64
CA GLN A 56 17.06 -3.96 13.74
C GLN A 56 17.55 -3.30 12.45
N CYS A 57 17.21 -2.02 12.21
CA CYS A 57 17.48 -1.32 10.94
C CYS A 57 16.95 -2.11 9.72
N ILE A 58 15.89 -2.90 9.91
CA ILE A 58 15.26 -3.70 8.86
C ILE A 58 14.21 -2.84 8.16
N ARG A 59 14.30 -2.80 6.83
CA ARG A 59 13.35 -2.11 5.95
C ARG A 59 12.41 -3.11 5.30
N ILE A 60 11.16 -2.70 5.12
CA ILE A 60 10.16 -3.54 4.48
C ILE A 60 10.05 -3.05 3.03
N GLY A 61 10.71 -3.78 2.13
CA GLY A 61 10.90 -3.39 0.72
C GLY A 61 9.63 -3.20 -0.12
N GLY A 62 8.45 -3.41 0.47
CA GLY A 62 7.16 -3.10 -0.11
C GLY A 62 6.05 -3.25 0.92
N ILE A 63 5.47 -2.12 1.33
CA ILE A 63 4.21 -2.14 2.10
C ILE A 63 3.06 -2.31 1.11
N THR A 64 2.23 -3.34 1.27
CA THR A 64 1.03 -3.55 0.45
C THR A 64 -0.17 -3.92 1.31
N ILE A 65 -1.38 -3.88 0.73
CA ILE A 65 -2.61 -4.37 1.39
C ILE A 65 -2.53 -5.84 1.82
N ARG A 66 -1.62 -6.64 1.24
CA ARG A 66 -1.45 -8.07 1.57
C ARG A 66 -0.44 -8.30 2.69
N ASN A 67 0.45 -7.33 2.93
CA ASN A 67 1.45 -7.41 4.00
C ASN A 67 0.90 -6.94 5.35
N ILE A 68 -0.34 -6.47 5.40
CA ILE A 68 -0.98 -6.02 6.63
C ILE A 68 -2.20 -6.89 6.88
N ALA A 69 -2.19 -7.60 8.00
CA ALA A 69 -3.33 -8.38 8.47
C ALA A 69 -3.85 -7.78 9.77
N TYR A 70 -5.17 -7.70 9.93
CA TYR A 70 -5.76 -7.31 11.21
C TYR A 70 -5.90 -8.54 12.14
N ALA A 71 -6.11 -8.30 13.43
CA ALA A 71 -6.23 -9.36 14.42
C ALA A 71 -7.36 -10.34 14.07
N LYS A 72 -7.14 -11.63 14.36
CA LYS A 72 -8.13 -12.68 14.08
C LYS A 72 -9.40 -12.50 14.92
N ASP A 73 -9.24 -12.11 16.18
CA ASP A 73 -10.32 -11.75 17.10
C ASP A 73 -10.05 -10.38 17.74
N PRO A 74 -10.40 -9.27 17.07
CA PRO A 74 -10.17 -7.93 17.58
C PRO A 74 -10.93 -7.61 18.88
N SER A 75 -11.92 -8.42 19.25
CA SER A 75 -12.72 -8.21 20.47
C SER A 75 -12.13 -8.91 21.69
N ASN A 76 -11.15 -9.80 21.50
CA ASN A 76 -10.56 -10.63 22.53
C ASN A 76 -9.03 -10.66 22.39
N LEU A 77 -8.42 -9.48 22.32
CA LEU A 77 -6.97 -9.34 22.26
C LEU A 77 -6.34 -9.63 23.63
N GLY A 78 -5.31 -10.47 23.63
CA GLY A 78 -4.45 -10.71 24.78
C GLY A 78 -3.55 -9.51 25.12
N GLU A 79 -2.90 -9.58 26.28
CA GLU A 79 -1.90 -8.59 26.67
C GLU A 79 -0.72 -8.61 25.67
N GLY A 80 -0.41 -7.46 25.08
CA GLY A 80 0.66 -7.31 24.09
C GLY A 80 0.25 -7.62 22.64
N GLU A 81 -0.99 -8.05 22.39
CA GLU A 81 -1.49 -8.25 21.03
C GLU A 81 -1.95 -6.92 20.40
N GLY A 82 -1.60 -6.72 19.12
CA GLY A 82 -2.01 -5.56 18.33
C GLY A 82 -3.21 -5.85 17.44
N TYR A 83 -3.96 -4.81 17.08
CA TYR A 83 -5.05 -4.88 16.11
C TYR A 83 -4.56 -5.15 14.69
N GLY A 84 -3.28 -4.86 14.40
CA GLY A 84 -2.68 -5.02 13.08
C GLY A 84 -1.28 -5.58 13.16
N ASN A 85 -0.97 -6.42 12.18
CA ASN A 85 0.25 -7.19 12.09
C ASN A 85 0.84 -7.03 10.70
N LEU A 86 2.17 -6.92 10.67
CA LEU A 86 2.93 -6.97 9.44
C LEU A 86 3.33 -8.41 9.14
N ILE A 87 2.98 -8.87 7.96
CA ILE A 87 3.21 -10.24 7.50
C ILE A 87 3.95 -10.23 6.17
N ASP A 88 4.48 -11.39 5.80
CA ASP A 88 5.14 -11.61 4.51
C ASP A 88 6.25 -10.56 4.26
N LEU A 89 7.14 -10.47 5.25
CA LEU A 89 8.26 -9.55 5.26
C LEU A 89 9.40 -10.16 4.47
N GLU A 90 9.29 -10.14 3.15
CA GLU A 90 10.45 -10.39 2.30
C GLU A 90 11.46 -9.27 2.56
N GLN A 91 12.49 -9.62 3.33
CA GLN A 91 13.50 -8.69 3.77
C GLN A 91 14.32 -8.27 2.55
N ILE A 92 14.12 -7.04 2.08
CA ILE A 92 15.14 -6.38 1.26
C ILE A 92 16.28 -6.03 2.22
N SER A 93 17.18 -6.99 2.39
CA SER A 93 18.50 -6.74 2.95
C SER A 93 19.09 -5.54 2.23
N CYS A 94 19.78 -4.67 2.98
CA CYS A 94 20.39 -3.44 2.47
C CYS A 94 21.33 -3.62 1.27
N HIS A 95 21.61 -4.86 0.90
CA HIS A 95 22.57 -5.30 -0.10
C HIS A 95 21.94 -5.71 -1.44
N ASN A 96 20.62 -5.95 -1.53
CA ASN A 96 19.96 -6.35 -2.78
C ASN A 96 19.03 -5.23 -3.27
N LEU A 97 19.56 -4.36 -4.12
CA LEU A 97 18.84 -3.21 -4.70
C LEU A 97 18.30 -3.50 -6.12
N ASP A 98 18.38 -4.77 -6.55
CA ASP A 98 18.10 -5.14 -7.92
C ASP A 98 16.61 -5.43 -8.09
N ASP A 99 15.96 -4.48 -8.77
CA ASP A 99 14.58 -4.45 -9.24
C ASP A 99 13.50 -4.29 -8.14
N PRO A 100 12.82 -3.12 -8.06
CA PRO A 100 11.63 -2.97 -7.23
C PRO A 100 10.48 -3.78 -7.83
N THR A 101 10.56 -5.09 -7.64
CA THR A 101 9.51 -6.06 -7.95
C THR A 101 8.39 -5.83 -6.95
N GLY A 102 7.58 -4.81 -7.20
CA GLY A 102 6.59 -4.33 -6.24
C GLY A 102 5.44 -3.62 -6.92
N THR A 103 4.32 -3.57 -6.20
CA THR A 103 3.08 -2.98 -6.70
C THR A 103 3.23 -1.45 -6.68
N HIS A 104 3.36 -0.81 -7.86
CA HIS A 104 3.54 0.64 -8.01
C HIS A 104 2.54 1.47 -7.20
N ALA A 105 1.33 0.95 -6.97
CA ALA A 105 0.31 1.59 -6.17
C ALA A 105 0.80 2.00 -4.79
N PHE A 106 1.71 1.25 -4.18
CA PHE A 106 2.17 1.49 -2.81
C PHE A 106 3.60 2.02 -2.73
N HIS A 107 4.36 2.05 -3.83
CA HIS A 107 5.69 2.66 -3.83
C HIS A 107 5.64 4.16 -3.53
N SER A 108 6.67 4.65 -2.86
CA SER A 108 6.83 6.09 -2.64
C SER A 108 7.09 6.83 -3.96
N ILE A 109 6.81 8.13 -3.99
CA ILE A 109 7.14 8.99 -5.12
C ILE A 109 8.66 8.96 -5.39
N GLY A 110 9.47 8.87 -4.33
CA GLY A 110 10.93 8.81 -4.43
C GLY A 110 11.42 7.58 -5.20
N ILE A 111 10.84 6.41 -4.89
CA ILE A 111 11.09 5.13 -5.59
C ILE A 111 10.59 5.20 -7.03
N LEU A 112 9.36 5.65 -7.26
CA LEU A 112 8.79 5.71 -8.61
C LEU A 112 9.61 6.63 -9.53
N GLU A 113 10.07 7.77 -9.02
CA GLU A 113 10.95 8.67 -9.76
C GLU A 113 12.31 8.07 -10.08
N SER A 114 12.88 7.26 -9.20
CA SER A 114 14.19 6.67 -9.44
C SER A 114 14.10 5.58 -10.50
N VAL A 115 13.06 4.74 -10.43
CA VAL A 115 12.75 3.74 -11.46
C VAL A 115 12.54 4.43 -12.81
N GLN A 116 11.70 5.47 -12.87
CA GLN A 116 11.48 6.25 -14.09
C GLN A 116 12.77 6.79 -14.70
N LYS A 117 13.72 7.24 -13.86
CA LYS A 117 14.97 7.86 -14.30
C LYS A 117 16.11 6.85 -14.45
N ASN A 118 15.85 5.56 -14.25
CA ASN A 118 16.84 4.50 -14.17
C ASN A 118 18.03 4.86 -13.26
N LYS A 119 17.72 5.39 -12.06
CA LYS A 119 18.71 5.80 -11.07
C LYS A 119 18.71 4.84 -9.89
N PRO A 120 19.88 4.47 -9.35
CA PRO A 120 19.94 3.72 -8.11
C PRO A 120 19.22 4.51 -7.02
N TYR A 121 18.43 3.79 -6.23
CA TYR A 121 17.68 4.34 -5.12
C TYR A 121 17.78 3.40 -3.95
N VAL A 122 18.05 3.98 -2.79
CA VAL A 122 18.12 3.26 -1.54
C VAL A 122 16.84 3.62 -0.77
N PRO A 123 15.86 2.69 -0.64
CA PRO A 123 14.64 2.93 0.11
C PRO A 123 14.92 3.35 1.55
N ARG A 124 14.11 4.26 2.10
CA ARG A 124 14.24 4.78 3.46
C ARG A 124 12.98 4.45 4.24
N TYR A 125 13.03 4.55 5.57
CA TYR A 125 11.83 4.33 6.41
C TYR A 125 10.64 5.23 5.99
N ILE A 126 10.92 6.44 5.49
CA ILE A 126 9.89 7.37 5.02
C ILE A 126 9.20 6.89 3.73
N ASP A 127 9.87 6.05 2.94
CA ASP A 127 9.26 5.42 1.76
C ASP A 127 8.22 4.38 2.19
N ASP A 128 8.53 3.59 3.22
CA ASP A 128 7.60 2.63 3.82
C ASP A 128 6.41 3.34 4.49
N LEU A 129 6.65 4.44 5.23
CA LEU A 129 5.59 5.30 5.78
C LEU A 129 4.67 5.84 4.68
N GLN A 130 5.25 6.24 3.54
CA GLN A 130 4.44 6.67 2.40
C GLN A 130 3.65 5.50 1.80
N GLY A 131 4.20 4.28 1.83
CA GLY A 131 3.50 3.06 1.47
C GLY A 131 2.27 2.79 2.35
N PHE A 132 2.38 2.93 3.68
CA PHE A 132 1.22 2.83 4.59
C PHE A 132 0.14 3.86 4.27
N PHE A 133 0.55 5.10 3.96
CA PHE A 133 -0.40 6.13 3.53
C PHE A 133 -1.10 5.76 2.21
N TRP A 134 -0.36 5.23 1.23
CA TRP A 134 -0.97 4.76 -0.02
C TRP A 134 -1.87 3.56 0.16
N VAL A 135 -1.56 2.63 1.10
CA VAL A 135 -2.48 1.56 1.49
C VAL A 135 -3.78 2.15 2.05
N PHE A 136 -3.69 3.14 2.94
CA PHE A 136 -4.88 3.78 3.50
C PHE A 136 -5.73 4.45 2.42
N VAL A 137 -5.12 5.27 1.55
CA VAL A 137 -5.81 5.92 0.42
C VAL A 137 -6.41 4.89 -0.53
N TRP A 138 -5.69 3.80 -0.84
CA TRP A 138 -6.18 2.73 -1.68
C TRP A 138 -7.45 2.08 -1.12
N ILE A 139 -7.47 1.81 0.19
CA ILE A 139 -8.64 1.25 0.85
C ILE A 139 -9.81 2.24 0.80
N LEU A 140 -9.60 3.53 1.10
CA LEU A 140 -10.65 4.55 0.99
C LEU A 140 -11.23 4.61 -0.43
N GLU A 141 -10.38 4.60 -1.46
CA GLU A 141 -10.79 4.59 -2.87
C GLU A 141 -11.52 3.31 -3.30
N SER A 142 -11.53 2.27 -2.47
CA SER A 142 -12.27 1.03 -2.71
C SER A 142 -13.72 1.10 -2.22
N TYR A 143 -14.14 2.22 -1.64
CA TYR A 143 -15.43 2.39 -0.99
C TYR A 143 -16.20 3.60 -1.54
N ASP A 144 -17.52 3.46 -1.67
CA ASP A 144 -18.45 4.53 -1.98
C ASP A 144 -19.07 5.07 -0.69
N VAL A 145 -19.13 6.40 -0.58
CA VAL A 145 -19.83 7.09 0.51
C VAL A 145 -21.21 7.50 0.01
N HIS A 146 -22.24 6.88 0.56
CA HIS A 146 -23.64 7.18 0.23
C HIS A 146 -24.10 8.47 0.93
N PRO A 147 -25.12 9.17 0.40
CA PRO A 147 -25.65 10.40 1.02
C PRO A 147 -26.12 10.23 2.48
N ASN A 148 -26.54 9.01 2.85
CA ASN A 148 -26.93 8.64 4.21
C ASN A 148 -25.75 8.25 5.12
N ARG A 149 -24.51 8.53 4.68
CA ARG A 149 -23.24 8.17 5.35
C ARG A 149 -23.01 6.68 5.51
N ARG A 150 -23.75 5.83 4.77
CA ARG A 150 -23.38 4.43 4.62
C ARG A 150 -22.18 4.33 3.70
N VAL A 151 -21.33 3.34 3.96
CA VAL A 151 -20.19 3.04 3.11
C VAL A 151 -20.43 1.67 2.50
N SER A 152 -20.26 1.54 1.18
CA SER A 152 -20.31 0.24 0.50
C SER A 152 -19.04 0.02 -0.29
N LYS A 153 -18.62 -1.24 -0.45
CA LYS A 153 -17.48 -1.56 -1.31
C LYS A 153 -17.85 -1.26 -2.77
N ARG A 154 -16.95 -0.64 -3.52
CA ARG A 154 -17.12 -0.41 -4.96
C ARG A 154 -17.08 -1.74 -5.71
N ASP A 155 -18.02 -1.93 -6.62
CA ASP A 155 -18.03 -3.10 -7.52
C ASP A 155 -16.91 -3.06 -8.55
N LYS A 156 -16.48 -1.84 -8.91
CA LYS A 156 -15.43 -1.61 -9.91
C LYS A 156 -14.26 -0.88 -9.27
N GLN A 157 -13.07 -1.25 -9.73
CA GLN A 157 -11.83 -0.60 -9.35
C GLN A 157 -11.90 0.90 -9.71
N SER A 158 -11.48 1.76 -8.78
CA SER A 158 -11.47 3.21 -9.00
C SER A 158 -10.48 3.56 -10.11
N PHE A 159 -10.79 4.58 -10.92
CA PHE A 159 -9.81 5.15 -11.85
C PHE A 159 -8.52 5.58 -11.14
N MET A 160 -8.61 6.00 -9.88
CA MET A 160 -7.44 6.31 -9.06
C MET A 160 -6.54 5.10 -8.82
N HIS A 161 -7.11 3.90 -8.63
CA HIS A 161 -6.32 2.68 -8.48
C HIS A 161 -5.55 2.35 -9.75
N GLU A 162 -6.17 2.49 -10.92
CA GLU A 162 -5.51 2.30 -12.22
C GLU A 162 -4.32 3.25 -12.37
N LEU A 163 -4.51 4.54 -12.03
CA LEU A 163 -3.46 5.54 -12.10
C LEU A 163 -2.33 5.31 -11.08
N PHE A 164 -2.67 4.82 -9.88
CA PHE A 164 -1.67 4.49 -8.86
C PHE A 164 -0.83 3.29 -9.26
N GLN A 165 -1.42 2.32 -9.97
CA GLN A 165 -0.74 1.12 -10.45
C GLN A 165 -0.09 1.27 -11.83
N ALA A 166 -0.36 2.37 -12.52
CA ALA A 166 0.21 2.67 -13.83
C ALA A 166 1.76 2.74 -13.79
N GLY A 167 2.37 2.93 -14.96
CA GLY A 167 3.83 3.05 -15.07
C GLY A 167 4.42 4.12 -14.13
N PRO A 168 5.70 4.01 -13.72
CA PRO A 168 6.25 4.80 -12.62
C PRO A 168 6.07 6.31 -12.75
N ALA A 169 6.19 6.85 -13.97
CA ALA A 169 5.96 8.25 -14.28
C ALA A 169 4.52 8.72 -13.95
N ILE A 170 3.52 7.94 -14.37
CA ILE A 170 2.10 8.25 -14.21
C ILE A 170 1.74 8.12 -12.73
N ALA A 171 2.15 7.03 -12.07
CA ALA A 171 1.91 6.82 -10.65
C ALA A 171 2.53 7.94 -9.80
N ALA A 172 3.79 8.32 -10.05
CA ALA A 172 4.45 9.41 -9.34
C ALA A 172 3.74 10.76 -9.54
N THR A 173 3.32 11.06 -10.77
CA THR A 173 2.61 12.30 -11.11
C THR A 173 1.24 12.36 -10.42
N THR A 174 0.50 11.26 -10.46
CA THR A 174 -0.82 11.15 -9.82
C THR A 174 -0.71 11.32 -8.31
N LYS A 175 0.27 10.67 -7.68
CA LYS A 175 0.52 10.79 -6.23
C LYS A 175 0.91 12.20 -5.82
N ARG A 176 1.70 12.93 -6.62
CA ARG A 176 1.95 14.36 -6.37
C ARG A 176 0.69 15.20 -6.44
N GLY A 177 -0.13 14.97 -7.47
CA GLY A 177 -1.42 15.63 -7.61
C GLY A 177 -2.31 15.38 -6.40
N PHE A 178 -2.33 14.14 -5.90
CA PHE A 178 -3.08 13.79 -4.68
C PHE A 178 -2.55 14.53 -3.44
N LEU A 179 -1.23 14.56 -3.22
CA LEU A 179 -0.65 15.30 -2.08
C LEU A 179 -0.92 16.81 -2.18
N LEU A 180 -0.97 17.37 -3.39
CA LEU A 180 -1.38 18.75 -3.61
C LEU A 180 -2.87 18.95 -3.26
N LYS A 181 -3.74 17.98 -3.58
CA LYS A 181 -5.15 18.02 -3.16
C LYS A 181 -5.29 17.97 -1.64
N CYS A 182 -4.45 17.22 -0.94
CA CYS A 182 -4.48 17.15 0.53
C CYS A 182 -4.26 18.51 1.20
N ILE A 183 -3.48 19.41 0.59
CA ILE A 183 -3.28 20.77 1.13
C ILE A 183 -4.36 21.77 0.67
N SER A 184 -5.21 21.37 -0.27
CA SER A 184 -6.38 22.13 -0.72
C SER A 184 -7.65 21.65 0.00
N ASP A 185 -8.78 22.32 -0.23
CA ASP A 185 -10.08 21.92 0.29
C ASP A 185 -10.84 20.93 -0.62
N ASP A 186 -10.18 20.40 -1.66
CA ASP A 186 -10.79 19.55 -2.70
C ASP A 186 -10.60 18.04 -2.45
N LEU A 187 -10.99 17.57 -1.26
CA LEU A 187 -11.08 16.12 -0.99
C LEU A 187 -12.53 15.63 -1.12
N GLU A 188 -12.68 14.39 -1.56
CA GLU A 188 -13.98 13.73 -1.71
C GLU A 188 -14.80 13.73 -0.41
N PRO A 189 -16.14 13.64 -0.50
CA PRO A 189 -17.04 13.77 0.65
C PRO A 189 -17.00 12.52 1.57
N TRP A 190 -15.91 12.38 2.32
CA TRP A 190 -15.74 11.41 3.40
C TRP A 190 -16.17 11.97 4.76
N ASP A 191 -16.25 11.14 5.81
CA ASP A 191 -16.43 11.65 7.17
C ASP A 191 -15.34 12.69 7.48
N PRO A 192 -15.68 13.86 8.05
CA PRO A 192 -14.72 14.93 8.30
C PRO A 192 -13.48 14.49 9.10
N ILE A 193 -13.59 13.49 9.98
CA ILE A 193 -12.45 12.96 10.73
C ILE A 193 -11.47 12.24 9.78
N ILE A 194 -12.00 11.44 8.85
CA ILE A 194 -11.21 10.72 7.85
C ILE A 194 -10.56 11.70 6.87
N VAL A 195 -11.32 12.69 6.38
CA VAL A 195 -10.79 13.77 5.53
C VAL A 195 -9.65 14.50 6.23
N ASN A 196 -9.84 14.84 7.51
CA ASN A 196 -8.80 15.51 8.29
C ASN A 196 -7.55 14.63 8.48
N LEU A 197 -7.72 13.34 8.73
CA LEU A 197 -6.59 12.39 8.81
C LEU A 197 -5.82 12.35 7.48
N VAL A 198 -6.51 12.15 6.34
CA VAL A 198 -5.89 12.14 5.01
C VAL A 198 -5.15 13.46 4.74
N ARG A 199 -5.73 14.60 5.11
CA ARG A 199 -5.10 15.92 4.99
C ARG A 199 -3.83 16.03 5.82
N GLN A 200 -3.87 15.61 7.09
CA GLN A 200 -2.71 15.67 7.98
C GLN A 200 -1.57 14.79 7.46
N LEU A 201 -1.85 13.54 7.09
CA LEU A 201 -0.86 12.62 6.53
C LEU A 201 -0.33 13.09 5.16
N GLY A 202 -1.21 13.60 4.29
CA GLY A 202 -0.82 14.15 2.99
C GLY A 202 0.06 15.40 3.13
N THR A 203 -0.28 16.30 4.05
CA THR A 203 0.51 17.50 4.37
C THR A 203 1.88 17.13 4.90
N PHE A 204 1.96 16.12 5.77
CA PHE A 204 3.22 15.58 6.28
C PHE A 204 4.18 15.19 5.14
N PHE A 205 3.70 14.44 4.13
CA PHE A 205 4.53 14.08 2.97
C PHE A 205 4.78 15.23 2.01
N PHE A 206 3.77 16.07 1.75
CA PHE A 206 3.92 17.22 0.86
C PHE A 206 5.04 18.16 1.34
N ASN A 207 5.04 18.51 2.62
CA ASN A 207 6.06 19.36 3.22
C ASN A 207 7.47 18.76 3.08
N ARG A 208 7.60 17.44 3.12
CA ARG A 208 8.89 16.75 2.93
C ARG A 208 9.35 16.71 1.48
N LEU A 209 8.41 16.63 0.54
CA LEU A 209 8.72 16.70 -0.89
C LEU A 209 9.17 18.09 -1.32
N MET A 210 8.64 19.14 -0.68
CA MET A 210 8.96 20.54 -0.99
C MET A 210 10.24 21.04 -0.32
N LYS A 211 10.71 20.38 0.75
CA LYS A 211 11.98 20.72 1.40
C LYS A 211 13.15 20.54 0.41
N PRO A 212 14.20 21.38 0.48
CA PRO A 212 15.42 21.19 -0.30
C PRO A 212 15.91 19.75 -0.14
N LYS A 213 16.28 19.12 -1.26
CA LYS A 213 16.74 17.73 -1.25
C LYS A 213 18.03 17.66 -0.43
N LYS A 214 17.93 17.20 0.82
CA LYS A 214 19.10 16.72 1.56
C LYS A 214 19.77 15.63 0.72
N PRO A 215 21.11 15.52 0.76
CA PRO A 215 21.80 14.42 0.12
C PRO A 215 21.18 13.11 0.60
N ARG A 216 20.83 12.24 -0.35
CA ARG A 216 20.21 10.95 -0.04
C ARG A 216 21.24 10.08 0.70
N PRO A 217 20.80 9.26 1.67
CA PRO A 217 21.65 8.24 2.25
C PRO A 217 22.20 7.34 1.14
N THR A 218 23.52 7.24 1.06
CA THR A 218 24.23 6.35 0.11
C THR A 218 24.96 5.23 0.82
N THR A 219 25.02 5.28 2.16
CA THR A 219 25.73 4.30 2.99
C THR A 219 24.82 3.77 4.08
N THR A 220 25.12 2.56 4.56
CA THR A 220 24.41 1.94 5.70
C THR A 220 24.46 2.83 6.94
N LYS A 221 25.61 3.45 7.22
CA LYS A 221 25.76 4.36 8.37
C LYS A 221 24.80 5.55 8.29
N MET A 222 24.64 6.16 7.11
CA MET A 222 23.70 7.26 6.93
C MET A 222 22.23 6.83 7.14
N LEU A 223 21.88 5.59 6.78
CA LEU A 223 20.56 5.04 7.02
C LEU A 223 20.33 4.76 8.51
N GLU A 224 21.33 4.21 9.20
CA GLU A 224 21.28 4.01 10.66
C GLU A 224 21.16 5.35 11.40
N ASP A 225 21.91 6.36 10.98
CA ASP A 225 21.84 7.71 11.54
C ASP A 225 20.47 8.35 11.28
N GLU A 226 19.90 8.16 10.09
CA GLU A 226 18.54 8.60 9.77
C GLU A 226 17.49 7.87 10.63
N ALA A 227 17.61 6.55 10.77
CA ALA A 227 16.72 5.73 11.59
C ALA A 227 16.77 6.12 13.07
N LYS A 228 17.95 6.42 13.62
CA LYS A 228 18.11 6.79 15.04
C LYS A 228 17.72 8.23 15.33
N ASN A 229 18.09 9.16 14.46
CA ASN A 229 18.02 10.59 14.77
C ASN A 229 16.79 11.29 14.16
N THR A 230 16.22 10.77 13.07
CA THR A 230 15.11 11.41 12.37
C THR A 230 13.82 10.62 12.51
N ALA A 231 13.88 9.29 12.33
CA ALA A 231 12.69 8.46 12.30
C ALA A 231 11.79 8.55 13.56
N PRO A 232 12.31 8.62 14.81
CA PRO A 232 11.44 8.65 16.00
C PRO A 232 10.45 9.81 16.01
N ALA A 233 10.89 11.02 15.64
CA ALA A 233 10.03 12.19 15.58
C ALA A 233 8.99 12.06 14.47
N ASP A 234 9.39 11.53 13.32
CA ASP A 234 8.50 11.31 12.18
C ASP A 234 7.41 10.27 12.50
N TYR A 235 7.77 9.15 13.12
CA TYR A 235 6.79 8.16 13.57
C TYR A 235 5.85 8.72 14.63
N ALA A 236 6.36 9.49 15.60
CA ALA A 236 5.54 10.09 16.64
C ALA A 236 4.49 11.06 16.04
N GLU A 237 4.89 11.90 15.07
CA GLU A 237 3.96 12.76 14.33
C GLU A 237 2.93 11.92 13.55
N PHE A 238 3.40 10.94 12.78
CA PHE A 238 2.55 10.11 11.94
C PHE A 238 1.53 9.28 12.72
N LEU A 239 1.97 8.58 13.76
CA LEU A 239 1.11 7.79 14.66
C LEU A 239 0.16 8.70 15.46
N GLY A 240 0.61 9.88 15.88
CA GLY A 240 -0.22 10.85 16.59
C GLY A 240 -1.46 11.27 15.80
N HIS A 241 -1.36 11.36 14.46
CA HIS A 241 -2.52 11.61 13.59
C HIS A 241 -3.54 10.46 13.64
N PHE A 242 -3.07 9.20 13.60
CA PHE A 242 -3.96 8.03 13.75
C PHE A 242 -4.62 8.00 15.12
N ASP A 243 -3.87 8.18 16.20
CA ASP A 243 -4.39 8.17 17.57
C ASP A 243 -5.48 9.25 17.76
N ALA A 244 -5.25 10.45 17.22
CA ALA A 244 -6.22 11.54 17.25
C ALA A 244 -7.50 11.24 16.46
N ALA A 245 -7.40 10.56 15.32
CA ALA A 245 -8.55 10.16 14.50
C ALA A 245 -9.36 9.03 15.17
N ILE A 246 -8.68 8.00 15.68
CA ILE A 246 -9.30 6.87 16.40
C ILE A 246 -10.10 7.40 17.60
N LYS A 247 -9.49 8.24 18.45
CA LYS A 247 -10.15 8.83 19.62
C LYS A 247 -11.41 9.63 19.28
N GLN A 248 -11.48 10.24 18.10
CA GLN A 248 -12.65 10.99 17.66
C GLN A 248 -13.74 10.06 17.11
N LEU A 249 -13.36 9.02 16.37
CA LEU A 249 -14.31 8.06 15.80
C LEU A 249 -14.96 7.17 16.85
N GLU A 250 -14.24 6.78 17.91
CA GLU A 250 -14.80 6.00 19.02
C GLU A 250 -15.93 6.70 19.78
N LYS A 251 -16.05 8.03 19.64
CA LYS A 251 -17.16 8.82 20.23
C LYS A 251 -18.39 8.89 19.33
N LYS A 252 -18.28 8.44 18.08
CA LYS A 252 -19.34 8.47 17.08
C LYS A 252 -19.95 7.07 16.94
N PRO A 253 -21.19 6.96 16.42
CA PRO A 253 -21.72 5.67 16.01
C PRO A 253 -20.80 5.02 14.96
N PRO A 254 -20.64 3.68 14.97
CA PRO A 254 -19.77 2.98 14.05
C PRO A 254 -20.11 3.26 12.58
N ILE A 255 -19.09 3.56 11.78
CA ILE A 255 -19.23 3.64 10.32
C ILE A 255 -19.28 2.19 9.81
N SER A 256 -20.50 1.68 9.64
CA SER A 256 -20.71 0.31 9.17
C SER A 256 -20.52 0.24 7.65
N VAL A 257 -19.59 -0.59 7.21
CA VAL A 257 -19.44 -0.94 5.79
C VAL A 257 -20.48 -2.01 5.46
N VAL A 258 -21.42 -1.67 4.57
CA VAL A 258 -22.42 -2.62 4.06
C VAL A 258 -21.77 -3.40 2.91
N SER A 259 -21.86 -4.73 2.97
CA SER A 259 -21.43 -5.58 1.85
C SER A 259 -22.31 -5.30 0.63
N ALA A 260 -21.73 -5.27 -0.56
CA ALA A 260 -22.47 -5.01 -1.81
C ALA A 260 -23.69 -5.95 -1.96
N ASN A 261 -23.57 -7.20 -1.50
CA ASN A 261 -24.64 -8.20 -1.55
C ASN A 261 -25.83 -7.88 -0.64
N ASP A 262 -25.63 -7.10 0.43
CA ASP A 262 -26.69 -6.73 1.38
C ASP A 262 -27.41 -5.44 0.96
N SER A 263 -26.86 -4.68 0.02
CA SER A 263 -27.41 -3.40 -0.42
C SER A 263 -28.68 -3.57 -1.27
N GLU A 264 -28.75 -4.61 -2.11
CA GLU A 264 -29.93 -4.90 -2.94
C GLU A 264 -31.15 -5.30 -2.09
N ALA A 265 -30.95 -6.05 -0.99
CA ALA A 265 -32.03 -6.47 -0.10
C ALA A 265 -32.62 -5.32 0.73
N LEU A 266 -31.92 -4.19 0.86
CA LEU A 266 -32.32 -3.04 1.67
C LEU A 266 -32.97 -1.91 0.85
N GLU A 267 -32.69 -1.81 -0.45
CA GLU A 267 -33.44 -0.90 -1.34
C GLU A 267 -34.90 -1.34 -1.51
N GLU A 268 -35.20 -2.63 -1.34
CA GLU A 268 -36.56 -3.16 -1.43
C GLU A 268 -37.46 -2.79 -0.23
N LEU A 269 -36.88 -2.22 0.84
CA LEU A 269 -37.62 -1.80 2.04
C LEU A 269 -37.93 -0.30 2.11
N GLN A 270 -37.65 0.49 1.06
CA GLN A 270 -38.14 1.86 1.01
C GLN A 270 -39.66 1.89 0.74
N PRO A 271 -40.47 2.58 1.56
CA PRO A 271 -41.91 2.62 1.36
C PRO A 271 -42.21 3.36 0.06
N LEU A 272 -42.91 2.66 -0.85
CA LEU A 272 -43.52 3.22 -2.04
C LEU A 272 -44.41 4.41 -1.65
N HIS A 273 -43.88 5.63 -1.71
CA HIS A 273 -44.69 6.84 -1.70
C HIS A 273 -45.47 6.89 -3.01
N LYS A 274 -46.67 6.29 -3.00
CA LYS A 274 -47.70 6.51 -4.01
C LYS A 274 -48.23 7.94 -3.86
N GLU A 275 -47.59 8.90 -4.52
CA GLU A 275 -48.23 10.18 -4.79
C GLU A 275 -49.02 10.10 -6.09
N SER A 276 -50.34 10.01 -5.92
CA SER A 276 -51.32 10.35 -6.94
C SER A 276 -51.47 11.88 -6.95
N SER A 277 -51.21 12.54 -8.08
CA SER A 277 -52.17 13.49 -8.68
C SER A 277 -51.66 14.18 -9.97
N LYS A 278 -52.34 13.82 -11.06
CA LYS A 278 -52.96 14.67 -12.09
C LYS A 278 -52.33 16.02 -12.50
N ALA A 279 -52.05 16.05 -13.81
CA ALA A 279 -52.60 16.99 -14.82
C ALA A 279 -51.82 18.26 -15.22
N LYS A 280 -51.38 18.20 -16.49
CA LYS A 280 -51.38 19.25 -17.55
C LYS A 280 -50.73 20.61 -17.24
N SER A 281 -49.63 20.88 -17.95
CA SER A 281 -49.66 21.94 -18.98
C SER A 281 -48.62 21.69 -20.07
N LYS A 282 -49.06 21.86 -21.33
CA LYS A 282 -48.22 21.84 -22.53
C LYS A 282 -47.54 23.21 -22.64
N SER A 283 -46.21 23.25 -22.72
CA SER A 283 -45.50 24.41 -23.25
C SER A 283 -44.45 23.96 -24.26
N LYS A 284 -44.74 24.28 -25.53
CA LYS A 284 -43.82 24.17 -26.66
C LYS A 284 -42.70 25.19 -26.44
N ARG A 285 -41.43 24.75 -26.41
CA ARG A 285 -40.31 25.65 -26.66
C ARG A 285 -39.31 25.04 -27.64
N LYS A 286 -38.89 25.92 -28.55
CA LYS A 286 -38.34 25.66 -29.87
C LYS A 286 -36.94 25.03 -29.82
N LEU A 287 -36.78 24.11 -30.76
CA LEU A 287 -35.54 23.60 -31.35
C LEU A 287 -34.63 24.76 -31.78
N SER A 288 -33.39 24.78 -31.30
CA SER A 288 -32.30 25.55 -31.89
C SER A 288 -31.12 24.61 -32.09
N GLN A 289 -31.08 24.01 -33.28
CA GLN A 289 -29.90 23.33 -33.80
C GLN A 289 -28.75 24.31 -33.89
N ARG A 290 -27.63 24.02 -33.23
CA ARG A 290 -26.35 24.64 -33.56
C ARG A 290 -25.37 23.53 -33.91
N ASN A 291 -25.23 23.36 -35.22
CA ASN A 291 -24.17 22.59 -35.86
C ASN A 291 -22.83 23.28 -35.61
N THR A 292 -21.87 22.57 -35.05
CA THR A 292 -20.44 22.84 -35.31
C THR A 292 -19.76 21.53 -35.66
N ARG A 293 -19.64 21.39 -36.98
CA ARG A 293 -18.81 20.48 -37.75
C ARG A 293 -17.34 20.87 -37.53
N LEU A 294 -16.52 19.95 -37.01
CA LEU A 294 -15.07 19.98 -37.21
C LEU A 294 -14.64 18.59 -37.70
N GLN A 295 -14.22 18.56 -38.95
CA GLN A 295 -13.48 17.47 -39.57
C GLN A 295 -11.98 17.84 -39.55
N ALA A 296 -11.13 16.87 -39.23
CA ALA A 296 -9.79 16.59 -39.78
C ALA A 296 -9.07 15.67 -38.76
N SER A 297 -8.92 14.36 -38.97
CA SER A 297 -8.08 13.64 -39.95
C SER A 297 -6.58 13.81 -39.70
N THR A 298 -5.93 12.72 -39.23
CA THR A 298 -4.62 12.12 -39.62
C THR A 298 -4.04 11.40 -38.39
N SER A 299 -3.92 10.07 -38.29
CA SER A 299 -3.24 9.05 -39.12
C SER A 299 -1.71 9.13 -39.08
N LEU A 300 -1.09 8.00 -38.72
CA LEU A 300 0.34 7.61 -38.82
C LEU A 300 1.26 8.12 -37.68
N ALA A 301 2.19 7.36 -37.11
CA ALA A 301 2.63 5.99 -37.25
C ALA A 301 3.53 5.67 -36.04
N SER A 302 3.49 4.43 -35.54
CA SER A 302 4.58 3.88 -34.73
C SER A 302 5.82 3.65 -35.61
N PRO A 303 7.02 3.64 -35.02
CA PRO A 303 7.70 2.36 -34.96
C PRO A 303 8.35 2.09 -33.61
N SER A 304 8.08 0.87 -33.15
CA SER A 304 8.84 0.10 -32.18
C SER A 304 10.23 -0.18 -32.75
N SER A 305 11.27 0.04 -31.95
CA SER A 305 12.62 -0.46 -32.19
C SER A 305 13.22 -0.80 -30.83
N ILE A 306 13.07 -2.07 -30.44
CA ILE A 306 13.72 -2.67 -29.27
C ILE A 306 15.10 -3.17 -29.75
N PRO A 307 16.22 -2.68 -29.18
CA PRO A 307 17.52 -3.30 -29.43
C PRO A 307 17.65 -4.58 -28.60
N HIS A 308 17.91 -5.67 -29.31
CA HIS A 308 18.36 -6.95 -28.80
C HIS A 308 19.73 -6.79 -28.12
N TRP A 309 19.80 -6.99 -26.80
CA TRP A 309 21.08 -7.10 -26.08
C TRP A 309 21.42 -8.57 -25.89
N GLN A 310 22.56 -8.98 -26.46
CA GLN A 310 23.23 -10.25 -26.21
C GLN A 310 23.97 -10.17 -24.88
N ALA A 311 23.66 -11.07 -23.95
CA ALA A 311 24.41 -11.24 -22.72
C ALA A 311 25.70 -12.02 -23.03
N ALA A 312 26.85 -11.35 -22.85
CA ALA A 312 28.14 -12.02 -22.80
C ALA A 312 28.30 -12.66 -21.42
N ALA A 313 28.46 -13.98 -21.41
CA ALA A 313 28.87 -14.73 -20.23
C ALA A 313 30.32 -14.38 -19.88
N SER A 314 30.57 -13.93 -18.66
CA SER A 314 31.90 -13.93 -18.07
C SER A 314 31.91 -14.88 -16.88
N GLU A 315 32.64 -15.96 -17.09
CA GLU A 315 33.05 -16.94 -16.09
C GLU A 315 33.83 -16.24 -14.98
N LEU A 316 33.41 -16.41 -13.74
CA LEU A 316 34.23 -16.10 -12.57
C LEU A 316 34.34 -17.36 -11.70
N SER A 317 35.57 -17.83 -11.63
CA SER A 317 36.06 -18.99 -10.90
C SER A 317 35.80 -18.89 -9.40
N GLU A 318 35.15 -19.91 -8.85
CA GLU A 318 35.06 -20.18 -7.42
C GLU A 318 36.44 -20.59 -6.86
N SER A 319 36.95 -19.84 -5.89
CA SER A 319 38.07 -20.23 -5.04
C SER A 319 37.59 -20.33 -3.60
N SER A 320 37.14 -21.54 -3.22
CA SER A 320 36.82 -21.93 -1.85
C SER A 320 38.10 -22.07 -1.01
N GLN A 321 38.13 -21.48 0.19
CA GLN A 321 39.06 -21.86 1.26
C GLN A 321 38.32 -22.35 2.51
N PRO A 322 38.86 -23.35 3.24
CA PRO A 322 38.13 -24.07 4.27
C PRO A 322 38.22 -23.40 5.64
N ARG A 323 37.07 -23.25 6.31
CA ARG A 323 36.98 -22.86 7.73
C ARG A 323 37.33 -24.06 8.63
N LYS A 324 38.41 -23.92 9.39
CA LYS A 324 38.84 -24.84 10.46
C LYS A 324 37.85 -24.80 11.64
N LYS A 325 37.48 -25.99 12.12
CA LYS A 325 36.76 -26.24 13.38
C LYS A 325 37.65 -25.90 14.58
N ALA A 326 37.13 -25.14 15.53
CA ALA A 326 37.67 -25.06 16.89
C ALA A 326 36.73 -25.84 17.81
N ARG A 327 37.24 -26.95 18.33
CA ARG A 327 36.68 -27.78 19.41
C ARG A 327 37.38 -27.29 20.67
N MET A 328 36.64 -26.79 21.65
CA MET A 328 37.19 -26.46 22.96
C MET A 328 36.62 -27.46 23.95
N GLU A 329 37.51 -28.31 24.44
CA GLU A 329 37.30 -29.25 25.53
C GLU A 329 37.16 -28.45 26.84
N GLN A 330 36.23 -28.88 27.68
CA GLN A 330 36.08 -28.43 29.04
C GLN A 330 36.27 -29.67 29.90
N ASP A 331 37.47 -29.83 30.46
CA ASP A 331 37.76 -30.81 31.50
C ASP A 331 38.16 -30.10 32.80
N GLN A 332 37.81 -30.80 33.87
CA GLN A 332 37.71 -30.48 35.29
C GLN A 332 39.01 -29.99 35.95
N ALA A 333 38.89 -29.20 37.03
CA ALA A 333 39.13 -29.66 38.41
C ALA A 333 39.36 -28.49 39.40
N ALA A 334 38.66 -28.59 40.55
CA ALA A 334 39.02 -28.18 41.92
C ALA A 334 37.82 -27.57 42.66
#